data_AF-A0A7X5C3C1-F1
#
_entry.id   AF-A0A7X5C3C1-F1
#
_cell.length_a   1.000
_cell.length_b   1.000
_cell.length_c   1.000
_cell.angle_alpha   90.00
_cell.angle_beta   90.00
_cell.angle_gamma   90.00
#
_symmetry.space_group_name_H-M   'P 1'
#
loop_
_entity.id
_entity.type
_entity.pdbx_description
1 polymer ?
#
loop_
_entity_poly.entity_id
_entity_poly.type
_entity_poly.pdbx_seq_one_letter_code
_entity_poly.pdbx_strand_id
1 'polypeptide(L)'
;MPQRRPQRTKLSLLGWLLHALRFIRNYALRKRHARSASHELAEHALPTGINQEAVRELFADIAKAGLESNKEQGGNHSVSGATAGINANLNASGPCDRLTEEQVSAGAGEGRGADQALTAYTERERSLIHRIHHETEVANRNNVTRTEAYRAVYYRCPELQWALLAHLVSRNGGWNMTDLQGDLLPELLDEETRRHMFILLERINALIFHDAYPQLLLYEASRKEGRDLSRMLPCFGVSRFMLPVWSQFWQRQDSVLLTTALIVNEQHVIEKPLVQSEYFKAHVLKKASFLLQIPLQTNTVVLPYGSPLDAGGEMMLAGLVLERFSELSERIEFGKRLYAILIGVPEVMKGVMAFVRGVHHTGSRADYAPHLFTRERSSGQGKASFQERLEGCSLLDGANKLLSPELSAAWEDMPFEPPAREDWFEHKDAVRTYFAALPLPDIFEITFEHCMALNKLELAVQARRRFGSHTKRR
;
A
#
# COMPACT_ATOMS: atom_id res chain seq x y z
N MET A 1 -25.40 -49.82 16.58
CA MET A 1 -23.95 -50.12 16.54
C MET A 1 -23.20 -48.83 16.19
N PRO A 2 -22.22 -48.39 16.97
CA PRO A 2 -21.47 -47.17 16.65
C PRO A 2 -20.46 -47.49 15.53
N GLN A 3 -20.58 -46.81 14.39
CA GLN A 3 -19.60 -46.85 13.32
C GLN A 3 -18.30 -46.20 13.81
N ARG A 4 -17.26 -47.02 13.98
CA ARG A 4 -15.90 -46.56 14.25
C ARG A 4 -15.43 -45.69 13.07
N ARG A 5 -15.13 -44.42 13.34
CA ARG A 5 -14.34 -43.57 12.44
C ARG A 5 -12.99 -44.27 12.15
N PRO A 6 -12.49 -44.28 10.92
CA PRO A 6 -11.16 -44.80 10.65
C PRO A 6 -10.12 -43.93 11.36
N GLN A 7 -9.33 -44.54 12.24
CA GLN A 7 -8.11 -43.93 12.75
C GLN A 7 -7.23 -43.57 11.54
N ARG A 8 -6.88 -42.28 11.37
CA ARG A 8 -5.82 -41.85 10.46
C ARG A 8 -4.56 -42.64 10.83
N THR A 9 -4.23 -43.64 10.02
CA THR A 9 -2.99 -44.41 10.11
C THR A 9 -1.83 -43.42 9.99
N LYS A 10 -0.89 -43.47 10.94
CA LYS A 10 0.37 -42.72 10.82
C LYS A 10 1.04 -43.17 9.51
N LEU A 11 1.17 -42.26 8.54
CA LEU A 11 1.82 -42.56 7.27
C LEU A 11 3.21 -43.15 7.54
N SER A 12 3.55 -44.25 6.86
CA SER A 12 4.92 -44.78 6.86
C SER A 12 5.89 -43.72 6.33
N LEU A 13 7.18 -43.83 6.67
CA LEU A 13 8.20 -42.89 6.18
C LEU A 13 8.18 -42.79 4.64
N LEU A 14 7.94 -43.92 3.96
CA LEU A 14 7.76 -44.00 2.50
C LEU A 14 6.50 -43.26 2.02
N GLY A 15 5.38 -43.39 2.75
CA GLY A 15 4.14 -42.67 2.46
C GLY A 15 4.28 -41.16 2.65
N TRP A 16 5.05 -40.73 3.65
CA TRP A 16 5.37 -39.32 3.87
C TRP A 16 6.26 -38.77 2.75
N LEU A 17 7.24 -39.55 2.29
CA LEU A 17 8.15 -39.19 1.19
C LEU A 17 7.41 -39.09 -0.15
N LEU A 18 6.50 -40.04 -0.44
CA LEU A 18 5.61 -39.99 -1.61
C LEU A 18 4.66 -38.79 -1.56
N HIS A 19 4.11 -38.47 -0.39
CA HIS A 19 3.27 -37.29 -0.21
C HIS A 19 4.05 -35.99 -0.44
N ALA A 20 5.25 -35.87 0.13
CA ALA A 20 6.14 -34.72 -0.07
C ALA A 20 6.54 -34.56 -1.55
N LEU A 21 6.90 -35.66 -2.23
CA LEU A 21 7.21 -35.65 -3.66
C LEU A 21 6.00 -35.24 -4.50
N ARG A 22 4.80 -35.74 -4.17
CA ARG A 22 3.55 -35.36 -4.85
C ARG A 22 3.24 -33.89 -4.63
N PHE A 23 3.43 -33.37 -3.43
CA PHE A 23 3.25 -31.95 -3.10
C PHE A 23 4.23 -31.07 -3.89
N ILE A 24 5.53 -31.39 -3.89
CA ILE A 24 6.56 -30.67 -4.65
C ILE A 24 6.24 -30.69 -6.14
N ARG A 25 5.87 -31.87 -6.69
CA ARG A 25 5.50 -32.02 -8.10
C ARG A 25 4.26 -31.17 -8.44
N ASN A 26 3.22 -31.22 -7.62
CA ASN A 26 1.98 -30.47 -7.84
C ASN A 26 2.23 -28.95 -7.76
N TYR A 27 3.04 -28.51 -6.81
CA TYR A 27 3.46 -27.10 -6.70
C TYR A 27 4.25 -26.66 -7.95
N ALA A 28 5.21 -27.47 -8.40
CA ALA A 28 5.98 -27.18 -9.62
C ALA A 28 5.10 -27.13 -10.88
N LEU A 29 4.13 -28.03 -11.01
CA LEU A 29 3.16 -28.02 -12.11
C LEU A 29 2.29 -26.76 -12.09
N ARG A 30 1.77 -26.37 -10.92
CA ARG A 30 0.97 -25.16 -10.76
C ARG A 30 1.76 -23.89 -11.05
N LYS A 31 3.04 -23.84 -10.65
CA LYS A 31 3.94 -22.72 -11.00
C LYS A 31 4.19 -22.62 -12.51
N ARG A 32 4.28 -23.76 -13.21
CA ARG A 32 4.33 -23.77 -14.69
C ARG A 32 3.03 -23.26 -15.30
N HIS A 33 1.88 -23.66 -14.76
CA HIS A 33 0.57 -23.16 -15.23
C HIS A 33 0.44 -21.65 -15.04
N ALA A 34 0.83 -21.11 -13.88
CA ALA A 34 0.83 -19.66 -13.64
C ALA A 34 1.71 -18.90 -14.64
N ARG A 35 2.89 -19.45 -14.99
CA ARG A 35 3.74 -18.89 -16.04
C ARG A 35 3.07 -18.94 -17.42
N SER A 36 2.49 -20.09 -17.79
CA SER A 36 1.76 -20.22 -19.06
C SER A 36 0.59 -19.25 -19.15
N ALA A 37 -0.21 -19.11 -18.08
CA ALA A 37 -1.32 -18.16 -18.01
C ALA A 37 -0.84 -16.71 -18.10
N SER A 38 0.28 -16.37 -17.43
CA SER A 38 0.87 -15.03 -17.54
C SER A 38 1.35 -14.75 -18.96
N HIS A 39 1.95 -15.73 -19.64
CA HIS A 39 2.36 -15.60 -21.03
C HIS A 39 1.15 -15.43 -21.97
N GLU A 40 0.10 -16.24 -21.82
CA GLU A 40 -1.14 -16.15 -22.60
C GLU A 40 -1.79 -14.77 -22.45
N LEU A 41 -1.90 -14.27 -21.21
CA LEU A 41 -2.37 -12.91 -20.93
C LEU A 41 -1.45 -11.83 -21.55
N ALA A 42 -0.15 -12.08 -21.61
CA ALA A 42 0.81 -11.15 -22.19
C ALA A 42 0.83 -11.15 -23.73
N GLU A 43 0.33 -12.20 -24.41
CA GLU A 43 0.26 -12.25 -25.88
C GLU A 43 -0.65 -11.13 -26.46
N HIS A 44 -1.64 -10.70 -25.68
CA HIS A 44 -2.55 -9.62 -26.04
C HIS A 44 -2.23 -8.30 -25.31
N ALA A 45 -1.05 -8.21 -24.68
CA ALA A 45 -0.66 -7.01 -23.96
C ALA A 45 -0.46 -5.83 -24.92
N LEU A 46 -0.99 -4.67 -24.51
CA LEU A 46 -0.75 -3.41 -25.18
C LEU A 46 0.70 -2.96 -24.93
N PRO A 47 1.35 -2.30 -25.90
CA PRO A 47 2.66 -1.72 -25.67
C PRO A 47 2.62 -0.71 -24.53
N THR A 48 3.18 -1.08 -23.37
CA THR A 48 3.40 -0.16 -22.25
C THR A 48 4.84 0.30 -22.29
N GLY A 49 5.06 1.55 -22.69
CA GLY A 49 6.38 2.15 -22.77
C GLY A 49 6.38 3.54 -22.16
N ILE A 50 7.50 3.92 -21.56
CA ILE A 50 7.70 5.31 -21.11
C ILE A 50 8.19 6.11 -22.32
N ASN A 51 7.48 7.18 -22.67
CA ASN A 51 7.84 8.05 -23.78
C ASN A 51 9.19 8.74 -23.51
N GLN A 52 10.24 8.30 -24.20
CA GLN A 52 11.61 8.79 -23.98
C GLN A 52 11.82 10.25 -24.44
N GLU A 53 10.99 10.78 -25.32
CA GLU A 53 11.00 12.21 -25.65
C GLU A 53 10.47 13.04 -24.47
N ALA A 54 9.31 12.67 -23.93
CA ALA A 54 8.71 13.32 -22.76
C ALA A 54 9.64 13.26 -21.53
N VAL A 55 10.31 12.11 -21.32
CA VAL A 55 11.34 11.96 -20.27
C VAL A 55 12.48 12.95 -20.46
N ARG A 56 13.02 13.09 -21.68
CA ARG A 56 14.12 14.05 -21.95
C ARG A 56 13.69 15.49 -21.68
N GLU A 57 12.49 15.87 -22.11
CA GLU A 57 11.91 17.18 -21.83
C GLU A 57 11.75 17.40 -20.32
N LEU A 58 11.18 16.43 -19.59
CA LEU A 58 10.94 16.53 -18.15
C LEU A 58 12.26 16.81 -17.40
N PHE A 59 13.31 16.06 -17.72
CA PHE A 59 14.60 16.21 -17.07
C PHE A 59 15.37 17.46 -17.52
N ALA A 60 15.06 18.01 -18.69
CA ALA A 60 15.55 19.33 -19.09
C ALA A 60 14.85 20.44 -18.28
N ASP A 61 13.54 20.34 -18.06
CA ASP A 61 12.76 21.30 -17.27
C ASP A 61 13.19 21.30 -15.79
N ILE A 62 13.41 20.11 -15.21
CA ILE A 62 13.95 19.97 -13.85
C ILE A 62 15.31 20.68 -13.72
N ALA A 63 16.20 20.50 -14.71
CA ALA A 63 17.51 21.15 -14.71
C ALA A 63 17.39 22.67 -14.87
N LYS A 64 16.53 23.15 -15.77
CA LYS A 64 16.30 24.58 -16.02
C LYS A 64 15.71 25.29 -14.81
N ALA A 65 14.84 24.63 -14.05
CA ALA A 65 14.23 25.18 -12.85
C ALA A 65 15.21 25.31 -11.66
N GLY A 66 16.48 24.93 -11.82
CA GLY A 66 17.48 25.02 -10.76
C GLY A 66 17.14 24.15 -9.55
N LEU A 67 16.36 23.08 -9.77
CA LEU A 67 15.88 22.18 -8.71
C LEU A 67 16.96 21.18 -8.26
N GLU A 68 18.24 21.56 -8.32
CA GLU A 68 19.35 20.74 -7.84
C GLU A 68 19.79 21.30 -6.48
N SER A 69 19.87 20.45 -5.46
CA SER A 69 20.42 20.88 -4.16
C SER A 69 21.94 21.01 -4.28
N ASN A 70 22.50 22.20 -4.03
CA ASN A 70 23.95 22.39 -3.87
C ASN A 70 24.43 21.66 -2.61
N LYS A 71 24.85 20.40 -2.73
CA LYS A 71 25.69 19.73 -1.71
C LYS A 71 27.11 19.59 -2.24
N GLU A 72 27.81 20.71 -2.35
CA GLU A 72 29.28 20.76 -2.37
C GLU A 72 29.76 21.90 -1.47
N GLN A 73 30.21 21.54 -0.27
CA GLN A 73 31.52 21.88 0.31
C GLN A 73 31.54 21.45 1.78
N GLY A 74 31.98 20.20 2.01
CA GLY A 74 32.42 19.75 3.32
C GLY A 74 33.73 20.44 3.69
N GLY A 75 33.63 21.60 4.31
CA GLY A 75 34.73 22.23 5.04
C GLY A 75 34.90 21.56 6.39
N ASN A 76 36.07 20.97 6.62
CA ASN A 76 36.55 20.49 7.91
C ASN A 76 36.40 21.57 8.99
N HIS A 77 35.50 21.37 9.95
CA HIS A 77 35.68 21.90 11.30
C HIS A 77 35.35 20.83 12.34
N SER A 78 36.43 20.29 12.89
CA SER A 78 36.48 19.60 14.17
C SER A 78 35.99 20.51 15.30
N VAL A 79 35.00 20.08 16.07
CA VAL A 79 34.85 20.50 17.47
C VAL A 79 34.45 19.29 18.32
N SER A 80 35.21 19.12 19.40
CA SER A 80 35.14 18.11 20.44
C SER A 80 33.91 18.24 21.33
N GLY A 81 33.62 17.16 22.06
CA GLY A 81 32.36 16.93 22.77
C GLY A 81 32.09 17.77 24.02
N ALA A 82 30.84 17.64 24.48
CA ALA A 82 30.47 17.60 25.88
C ALA A 82 29.06 17.00 26.03
N THR A 83 28.97 15.94 26.82
CA THR A 83 27.75 15.35 27.39
C THR A 83 27.13 16.27 28.43
N ALA A 84 25.81 16.52 28.36
CA ALA A 84 25.00 16.83 29.55
C ALA A 84 23.49 16.73 29.25
N GLY A 85 22.78 16.00 30.12
CA GLY A 85 21.51 16.47 30.69
C GLY A 85 20.24 16.31 29.86
N ILE A 86 19.58 15.16 30.05
CA ILE A 86 18.14 15.00 29.82
C ILE A 86 17.38 15.98 30.74
N ASN A 87 16.55 16.85 30.15
CA ASN A 87 15.37 17.39 30.82
C ASN A 87 14.26 17.55 29.78
N ALA A 88 13.17 16.83 30.04
CA ALA A 88 11.93 16.88 29.31
C ALA A 88 11.13 18.13 29.68
N ASN A 89 10.71 18.89 28.66
CA ASN A 89 9.43 19.60 28.56
C ASN A 89 9.53 20.66 27.47
N LEU A 90 8.98 20.38 26.29
CA LEU A 90 8.54 21.44 25.38
C LEU A 90 7.30 20.96 24.62
N ASN A 91 6.17 21.59 24.93
CA ASN A 91 4.98 21.64 24.10
C ASN A 91 5.38 22.12 22.70
N ALA A 92 5.02 21.35 21.67
CA ALA A 92 5.12 21.78 20.28
C ALA A 92 3.74 21.64 19.63
N SER A 93 2.93 22.67 19.80
CA SER A 93 1.75 22.95 18.99
C SER A 93 2.19 23.50 17.64
N GLY A 94 1.91 22.77 16.56
CA GLY A 94 2.05 23.28 15.18
C GLY A 94 0.97 24.34 14.87
N PRO A 95 1.25 25.35 14.04
CA PRO A 95 0.32 26.45 13.82
C PRO A 95 -0.64 26.15 12.66
N CYS A 96 -1.83 25.68 13.00
CA CYS A 96 -3.09 25.97 12.31
C CYS A 96 -4.21 25.34 13.15
N ASP A 97 -4.82 26.14 14.03
CA ASP A 97 -6.29 26.25 14.09
C ASP A 97 -6.77 27.02 15.33
N ARG A 98 -7.92 27.66 15.12
CA ARG A 98 -8.88 28.27 16.06
C ARG A 98 -8.72 29.76 16.32
N LEU A 99 -9.58 30.53 15.66
CA LEU A 99 -10.16 31.73 16.25
C LEU A 99 -11.69 31.65 16.09
N THR A 100 -12.36 31.30 17.19
CA THR A 100 -13.69 31.85 17.50
C THR A 100 -13.49 33.23 18.10
N GLU A 101 -14.36 34.17 17.71
CA GLU A 101 -14.39 35.56 18.14
C GLU A 101 -14.44 35.72 19.66
N GLU A 102 -13.43 36.34 20.25
CA GLU A 102 -13.50 37.52 21.14
C GLU A 102 -12.17 37.70 21.92
N GLN A 103 -11.82 38.97 22.13
CA GLN A 103 -10.75 39.52 22.98
C GLN A 103 -9.40 39.84 22.31
N VAL A 104 -9.32 41.12 21.97
CA VAL A 104 -8.16 41.94 21.65
C VAL A 104 -7.13 41.94 22.79
N SER A 105 -5.85 41.69 22.48
CA SER A 105 -4.68 42.50 22.90
C SER A 105 -3.41 41.66 23.11
N ALA A 106 -2.36 42.06 22.38
CA ALA A 106 -0.92 41.87 22.65
C ALA A 106 -0.30 40.47 22.40
N GLY A 107 0.59 40.41 21.40
CA GLY A 107 1.51 39.29 21.19
C GLY A 107 1.92 39.12 19.73
N ALA A 108 2.71 40.06 19.19
CA ALA A 108 3.24 39.95 17.83
C ALA A 108 4.54 39.13 17.81
N GLY A 109 4.47 37.91 17.26
CA GLY A 109 5.64 37.09 16.94
C GLY A 109 5.22 35.66 16.59
N GLU A 110 5.77 35.10 15.51
CA GLU A 110 5.64 33.69 15.08
C GLU A 110 4.52 33.28 14.10
N GLY A 111 3.86 34.22 13.40
CA GLY A 111 2.90 33.90 12.32
C GLY A 111 3.32 34.23 10.87
N ARG A 112 4.49 34.86 10.65
CA ARG A 112 4.75 35.59 9.38
C ARG A 112 5.11 34.75 8.15
N GLY A 113 5.53 33.49 8.31
CA GLY A 113 6.04 32.68 7.18
C GLY A 113 4.93 32.06 6.30
N ALA A 114 3.89 31.52 6.92
CA ALA A 114 2.77 30.90 6.21
C ALA A 114 1.83 31.95 5.59
N ASP A 115 1.58 33.04 6.30
CA ASP A 115 0.73 34.15 5.83
C ASP A 115 1.33 34.86 4.60
N GLN A 116 2.65 35.04 4.55
CA GLN A 116 3.31 35.67 3.39
C GLN A 116 3.21 34.82 2.12
N ALA A 117 3.21 33.49 2.22
CA ALA A 117 3.05 32.60 1.07
C ALA A 117 1.60 32.62 0.51
N LEU A 118 0.59 32.84 1.35
CA LEU A 118 -0.83 32.90 0.97
C LEU A 118 -1.25 34.25 0.33
N THR A 119 -0.51 35.33 0.60
CA THR A 119 -0.75 36.65 -0.02
C THR A 119 -0.44 36.69 -1.53
N ALA A 120 0.36 35.75 -2.03
CA ALA A 120 0.69 35.61 -3.45
C ALA A 120 -0.43 34.96 -4.30
N TYR A 121 -1.48 34.43 -3.66
CA TYR A 121 -2.61 33.79 -4.32
C TYR A 121 -3.81 34.73 -4.38
N THR A 122 -4.67 34.53 -5.39
CA THR A 122 -5.97 35.20 -5.43
C THR A 122 -6.90 34.63 -4.36
N GLU A 123 -7.97 35.35 -4.01
CA GLU A 123 -8.96 34.87 -3.03
C GLU A 123 -9.60 33.54 -3.44
N ARG A 124 -9.85 33.39 -4.74
CA ARG A 124 -10.35 32.15 -5.34
C ARG A 124 -9.37 30.99 -5.17
N GLU A 125 -8.08 31.24 -5.34
CA GLU A 125 -7.03 30.23 -5.16
C GLU A 125 -6.84 29.86 -3.69
N ARG A 126 -6.91 30.84 -2.76
CA ARG A 126 -6.92 30.55 -1.32
C ARG A 126 -8.10 29.68 -0.92
N SER A 127 -9.29 30.01 -1.43
CA SER A 127 -10.51 29.21 -1.20
C SER A 127 -10.36 27.78 -1.72
N LEU A 128 -9.74 27.61 -2.90
CA LEU A 128 -9.44 26.30 -3.47
C LEU A 128 -8.43 25.51 -2.60
N ILE A 129 -7.35 26.16 -2.13
CA ILE A 129 -6.37 25.54 -1.24
C ILE A 129 -7.03 25.04 0.04
N HIS A 130 -7.82 25.89 0.70
CA HIS A 130 -8.54 25.52 1.91
C HIS A 130 -9.49 24.34 1.69
N ARG A 131 -10.25 24.37 0.58
CA ARG A 131 -11.15 23.27 0.21
C ARG A 131 -10.38 21.96 0.00
N ILE A 132 -9.24 21.99 -0.72
CA ILE A 132 -8.44 20.78 -0.98
C ILE A 132 -7.86 20.21 0.31
N HIS A 133 -7.35 21.06 1.23
CA HIS A 133 -6.90 20.61 2.55
C HIS A 133 -8.02 19.94 3.33
N HIS A 134 -9.18 20.59 3.42
CA HIS A 134 -10.34 20.05 4.13
C HIS A 134 -10.82 18.71 3.54
N GLU A 135 -10.95 18.62 2.22
CA GLU A 135 -11.34 17.35 1.56
C GLU A 135 -10.30 16.25 1.79
N THR A 136 -9.02 16.61 1.81
CA THR A 136 -7.93 15.66 2.09
C THR A 136 -8.01 15.14 3.52
N GLU A 137 -8.20 16.02 4.51
CA GLU A 137 -8.33 15.62 5.92
C GLU A 137 -9.52 14.70 6.15
N VAL A 138 -10.70 15.06 5.62
CA VAL A 138 -11.91 14.25 5.75
C VAL A 138 -11.74 12.87 5.10
N ALA A 139 -11.16 12.82 3.89
CA ALA A 139 -10.94 11.56 3.19
C ALA A 139 -9.81 10.72 3.80
N ASN A 140 -8.84 11.33 4.49
CA ASN A 140 -7.73 10.66 5.16
C ASN A 140 -8.10 9.99 6.50
N ARG A 141 -9.37 9.99 6.89
CA ARG A 141 -9.85 9.41 8.15
C ARG A 141 -9.35 7.97 8.41
N ASN A 142 -9.48 7.08 7.43
CA ASN A 142 -8.98 5.70 7.53
C ASN A 142 -8.77 5.07 6.14
N ASN A 143 -8.29 3.82 6.08
CA ASN A 143 -8.01 3.13 4.82
C ASN A 143 -9.25 3.02 3.90
N VAL A 144 -10.45 2.79 4.46
CA VAL A 144 -11.67 2.64 3.65
C VAL A 144 -12.02 3.95 2.95
N THR A 145 -11.99 5.08 3.67
CA THR A 145 -12.31 6.39 3.09
C THR A 145 -11.30 6.83 2.04
N ARG A 146 -10.00 6.62 2.31
CA ARG A 146 -8.92 6.91 1.35
C ARG A 146 -9.06 6.12 0.07
N THR A 147 -9.29 4.82 0.22
CA THR A 147 -9.43 3.89 -0.91
C THR A 147 -10.60 4.30 -1.80
N GLU A 148 -11.74 4.67 -1.21
CA GLU A 148 -12.89 5.14 -1.97
C GLU A 148 -12.64 6.49 -2.66
N ALA A 149 -11.93 7.41 -2.00
CA ALA A 149 -11.59 8.70 -2.57
C ALA A 149 -10.74 8.57 -3.86
N TYR A 150 -9.78 7.65 -3.89
CA TYR A 150 -9.03 7.32 -5.12
C TYR A 150 -9.94 6.80 -6.24
N ARG A 151 -10.87 5.89 -5.92
CA ARG A 151 -11.85 5.37 -6.90
C ARG A 151 -12.70 6.49 -7.50
N ALA A 152 -13.19 7.37 -6.63
CA ALA A 152 -14.05 8.47 -7.02
C ALA A 152 -13.32 9.45 -7.95
N VAL A 153 -12.05 9.77 -7.65
CA VAL A 153 -11.21 10.61 -8.52
C VAL A 153 -11.01 9.94 -9.88
N TYR A 154 -10.63 8.66 -9.91
CA TYR A 154 -10.40 7.94 -11.15
C TYR A 154 -11.63 7.93 -12.07
N TYR A 155 -12.85 7.76 -11.53
CA TYR A 155 -14.05 7.83 -12.35
C TYR A 155 -14.33 9.21 -12.94
N ARG A 156 -13.91 10.28 -12.27
CA ARG A 156 -14.06 11.65 -12.80
C ARG A 156 -12.94 12.00 -13.79
N CYS A 157 -11.73 11.46 -13.60
CA CYS A 157 -10.55 11.70 -14.41
C CYS A 157 -9.82 10.37 -14.72
N PRO A 158 -10.30 9.56 -15.70
CA PRO A 158 -9.70 8.26 -16.02
C PRO A 158 -8.25 8.31 -16.52
N GLU A 159 -7.81 9.48 -16.99
CA GLU A 159 -6.42 9.76 -17.33
C GLU A 159 -5.48 9.76 -16.11
N LEU A 160 -6.00 9.92 -14.89
CA LEU A 160 -5.27 9.75 -13.64
C LEU A 160 -5.15 8.27 -13.26
N GLN A 161 -4.45 7.49 -14.09
CA GLN A 161 -4.35 6.04 -13.94
C GLN A 161 -3.73 5.61 -12.59
N TRP A 162 -2.83 6.44 -12.02
CA TRP A 162 -2.31 6.24 -10.67
C TRP A 162 -3.44 6.16 -9.62
N ALA A 163 -4.55 6.90 -9.77
CA ALA A 163 -5.66 6.83 -8.82
C ALA A 163 -6.34 5.45 -8.82
N LEU A 164 -6.46 4.79 -9.98
CA LEU A 164 -6.94 3.40 -10.03
C LEU A 164 -5.95 2.44 -9.38
N LEU A 165 -4.66 2.60 -9.66
CA LEU A 165 -3.61 1.78 -9.04
C LEU A 165 -3.61 1.94 -7.51
N ALA A 166 -3.64 3.18 -7.02
CA ALA A 166 -3.68 3.51 -5.60
C ALA A 166 -4.95 2.95 -4.93
N HIS A 167 -6.11 3.01 -5.60
CA HIS A 167 -7.32 2.34 -5.13
C HIS A 167 -7.09 0.84 -4.90
N LEU A 168 -6.52 0.13 -5.88
CA LEU A 168 -6.31 -1.32 -5.81
C LEU A 168 -5.26 -1.71 -4.77
N VAL A 169 -4.13 -1.00 -4.72
CA VAL A 169 -3.07 -1.24 -3.74
C VAL A 169 -3.55 -0.90 -2.32
N SER A 170 -4.33 0.17 -2.14
CA SER A 170 -4.87 0.53 -0.82
C SER A 170 -5.91 -0.46 -0.33
N ARG A 171 -6.68 -1.11 -1.22
CA ARG A 171 -7.52 -2.25 -0.84
C ARG A 171 -6.71 -3.40 -0.24
N ASN A 172 -5.52 -3.68 -0.81
CA ASN A 172 -4.60 -4.67 -0.27
C ASN A 172 -4.08 -4.26 1.12
N GLY A 173 -3.82 -2.97 1.32
CA GLY A 173 -3.53 -2.41 2.65
C GLY A 173 -4.65 -2.68 3.66
N GLY A 174 -5.91 -2.47 3.25
CA GLY A 174 -7.08 -2.66 4.10
C GLY A 174 -7.21 -4.09 4.65
N TRP A 175 -7.14 -5.10 3.78
CA TRP A 175 -7.25 -6.49 4.26
C TRP A 175 -6.02 -7.01 4.99
N ASN A 176 -4.84 -6.44 4.73
CA ASN A 176 -3.68 -6.68 5.58
C ASN A 176 -3.87 -6.11 7.00
N MET A 177 -4.56 -4.96 7.15
CA MET A 177 -4.87 -4.40 8.46
C MET A 177 -5.89 -5.24 9.23
N THR A 178 -6.98 -5.67 8.58
CA THR A 178 -8.07 -6.41 9.26
C THR A 178 -7.68 -7.84 9.60
N ASP A 179 -6.85 -8.48 8.77
CA ASP A 179 -6.32 -9.82 9.04
C ASP A 179 -5.51 -9.90 10.34
N LEU A 180 -4.91 -8.78 10.77
CA LEU A 180 -4.26 -8.71 12.08
C LEU A 180 -5.25 -8.99 13.21
N GLN A 181 -6.56 -8.84 13.00
CA GLN A 181 -7.62 -9.22 13.96
C GLN A 181 -8.45 -10.44 13.49
N GLY A 182 -8.04 -11.09 12.40
CA GLY A 182 -8.68 -12.28 11.84
C GLY A 182 -8.35 -13.56 12.60
N ASP A 183 -8.58 -14.72 11.99
CA ASP A 183 -8.39 -16.00 12.68
C ASP A 183 -6.93 -16.49 12.74
N LEU A 184 -6.11 -16.16 11.73
CA LEU A 184 -4.79 -16.78 11.57
C LEU A 184 -3.67 -15.99 12.26
N LEU A 185 -3.60 -14.67 12.05
CA LEU A 185 -2.49 -13.86 12.56
C LEU A 185 -2.46 -13.73 14.09
N PRO A 186 -3.59 -13.60 14.82
CA PRO A 186 -3.58 -13.59 16.29
C PRO A 186 -3.03 -14.87 16.94
N GLU A 187 -3.03 -15.99 16.21
CA GLU A 187 -2.43 -17.22 16.69
C GLU A 187 -0.90 -17.20 16.58
N LEU A 188 -0.36 -16.41 15.64
CA LEU A 188 1.08 -16.31 15.34
C LEU A 188 1.75 -15.10 16.00
N LEU A 189 1.00 -14.03 16.21
CA LEU A 189 1.51 -12.73 16.64
C LEU A 189 0.82 -12.29 17.93
N ASP A 190 1.60 -11.80 18.89
CA ASP A 190 1.04 -11.14 20.07
C ASP A 190 0.33 -9.82 19.71
N GLU A 191 -0.53 -9.36 20.60
CA GLU A 191 -1.33 -8.15 20.42
C GLU A 191 -0.49 -6.90 20.17
N GLU A 192 0.63 -6.76 20.88
CA GLU A 192 1.53 -5.61 20.75
C GLU A 192 2.15 -5.55 19.34
N THR A 193 2.63 -6.69 18.83
CA THR A 193 3.18 -6.80 17.47
C THR A 193 2.11 -6.49 16.42
N ARG A 194 0.89 -7.02 16.59
CA ARG A 194 -0.23 -6.73 15.68
C ARG A 194 -0.59 -5.25 15.67
N ARG A 195 -0.62 -4.60 16.85
CA ARG A 195 -0.85 -3.16 16.97
C ARG A 195 0.24 -2.34 16.27
N HIS A 196 1.51 -2.67 16.47
CA HIS A 196 2.62 -1.96 15.79
C HIS A 196 2.58 -2.13 14.28
N MET A 197 2.22 -3.31 13.79
CA MET A 197 2.04 -3.56 12.36
C MET A 197 0.85 -2.76 11.80
N PHE A 198 -0.28 -2.72 12.51
CA PHE A 198 -1.41 -1.88 12.13
C PHE A 198 -1.01 -0.40 12.04
N ILE A 199 -0.33 0.14 13.07
CA ILE A 199 0.15 1.53 13.09
C ILE A 199 1.06 1.82 11.88
N LEU A 200 1.99 0.92 11.56
CA LEU A 200 2.87 1.09 10.41
C LEU A 200 2.07 1.13 9.09
N LEU A 201 1.18 0.16 8.88
CA LEU A 201 0.34 0.11 7.67
C LEU A 201 -0.53 1.36 7.56
N GLU A 202 -1.16 1.78 8.65
CA GLU A 202 -2.07 2.93 8.66
C GLU A 202 -1.31 4.22 8.36
N ARG A 203 -0.16 4.44 9.01
CA ARG A 203 0.67 5.64 8.77
C ARG A 203 1.27 5.70 7.37
N ILE A 204 1.68 4.57 6.78
CA ILE A 204 2.14 4.54 5.39
C ILE A 204 1.01 4.97 4.46
N ASN A 205 -0.17 4.36 4.58
CA ASN A 205 -1.30 4.67 3.71
C ASN A 205 -1.79 6.11 3.90
N ALA A 206 -1.83 6.60 5.14
CA ALA A 206 -2.25 7.96 5.45
C ALA A 206 -1.25 9.00 4.92
N LEU A 207 0.06 8.76 5.03
CA LEU A 207 1.08 9.68 4.54
C LEU A 207 1.11 9.74 3.00
N ILE A 208 1.01 8.60 2.32
CA ILE A 208 0.89 8.56 0.85
C ILE A 208 -0.35 9.34 0.40
N PHE A 209 -1.49 9.14 1.06
CA PHE A 209 -2.73 9.84 0.71
C PHE A 209 -2.65 11.34 0.97
N HIS A 210 -2.10 11.74 2.12
CA HIS A 210 -1.91 13.14 2.48
C HIS A 210 -1.02 13.89 1.48
N ASP A 211 -0.07 13.20 0.85
CA ASP A 211 0.77 13.78 -0.20
C ASP A 211 0.11 13.76 -1.59
N ALA A 212 -0.43 12.61 -2.02
CA ALA A 212 -0.87 12.41 -3.40
C ALA A 212 -2.28 12.94 -3.69
N TYR A 213 -3.23 12.75 -2.76
CA TYR A 213 -4.63 13.13 -2.99
C TYR A 213 -4.84 14.62 -3.30
N PRO A 214 -4.22 15.59 -2.59
CA PRO A 214 -4.37 17.00 -2.94
C PRO A 214 -3.82 17.33 -4.35
N GLN A 215 -2.83 16.60 -4.84
CA GLN A 215 -2.32 16.75 -6.21
C GLN A 215 -3.39 16.37 -7.25
N LEU A 216 -4.12 15.27 -7.00
CA LEU A 216 -5.21 14.82 -7.87
C LEU A 216 -6.38 15.81 -7.88
N LEU A 217 -6.76 16.33 -6.70
CA LEU A 217 -7.82 17.34 -6.58
C LEU A 217 -7.43 18.65 -7.27
N LEU A 218 -6.15 19.03 -7.17
CA LEU A 218 -5.63 20.22 -7.86
C LEU A 218 -5.69 20.04 -9.38
N TYR A 219 -5.36 18.87 -9.91
CA TYR A 219 -5.54 18.57 -11.33
C TYR A 219 -7.02 18.61 -11.76
N GLU A 220 -7.93 18.03 -10.97
CA GLU A 220 -9.37 18.12 -11.25
C GLU A 220 -9.84 19.59 -11.29
N ALA A 221 -9.32 20.43 -10.40
CA ALA A 221 -9.58 21.87 -10.42
C ALA A 221 -8.97 22.56 -11.66
N SER A 222 -7.72 22.23 -12.03
CA SER A 222 -7.08 22.73 -13.26
C SER A 222 -7.94 22.44 -14.49
N ARG A 223 -8.48 21.22 -14.62
CA ARG A 223 -9.39 20.85 -15.70
C ARG A 223 -10.65 21.70 -15.74
N LYS A 224 -11.24 21.98 -14.57
CA LYS A 224 -12.44 22.83 -14.45
C LYS A 224 -12.16 24.30 -14.76
N GLU A 225 -10.97 24.79 -14.44
CA GLU A 225 -10.57 26.18 -14.72
C GLU A 225 -9.97 26.37 -16.12
N GLY A 226 -9.64 25.29 -16.84
CA GLY A 226 -9.02 25.35 -18.17
C GLY A 226 -7.59 25.89 -18.17
N ARG A 227 -6.88 25.82 -17.04
CA ARG A 227 -5.49 26.27 -16.89
C ARG A 227 -4.71 25.40 -15.91
N ASP A 228 -3.39 25.37 -16.05
CA ASP A 228 -2.51 24.67 -15.13
C ASP A 228 -2.43 25.39 -13.77
N LEU A 229 -2.79 24.67 -12.69
CA LEU A 229 -2.69 25.14 -11.30
C LEU A 229 -1.51 24.52 -10.53
N SER A 230 -0.64 23.74 -11.19
CA SER A 230 0.48 23.02 -10.57
C SER A 230 1.41 23.90 -9.71
N ARG A 231 1.47 25.22 -9.97
CA ARG A 231 2.18 26.20 -9.13
C ARG A 231 1.74 26.23 -7.66
N MET A 232 0.53 25.72 -7.36
CA MET A 232 -0.05 25.67 -6.02
C MET A 232 0.35 24.40 -5.23
N LEU A 233 1.02 23.43 -5.87
CA LEU A 233 1.50 22.21 -5.22
C LEU A 233 2.31 22.44 -3.93
N PRO A 234 3.18 23.48 -3.83
CA PRO A 234 3.90 23.76 -2.58
C PRO A 234 3.01 24.03 -1.37
N CYS A 235 1.79 24.56 -1.58
CA CYS A 235 0.81 24.78 -0.49
C CYS A 235 0.33 23.48 0.15
N PHE A 236 0.52 22.34 -0.53
CA PHE A 236 0.19 21.02 -0.05
C PHE A 236 1.43 20.23 0.38
N GLY A 237 2.59 20.89 0.51
CA GLY A 237 3.85 20.28 0.96
C GLY A 237 4.39 19.19 0.03
N VAL A 238 3.95 19.22 -1.24
CA VAL A 238 4.36 18.28 -2.29
C VAL A 238 5.79 18.62 -2.72
N SER A 239 6.60 17.59 -2.96
CA SER A 239 7.99 17.75 -3.40
C SER A 239 8.09 18.59 -4.67
N ARG A 240 9.13 19.43 -4.76
CA ARG A 240 9.43 20.21 -5.97
C ARG A 240 9.65 19.35 -7.21
N PHE A 241 9.95 18.06 -7.04
CA PHE A 241 10.00 17.08 -8.12
C PHE A 241 8.68 17.01 -8.92
N MET A 242 7.54 17.10 -8.23
CA MET A 242 6.23 16.90 -8.87
C MET A 242 5.73 18.11 -9.65
N LEU A 243 6.29 19.30 -9.45
CA LEU A 243 5.88 20.52 -10.17
C LEU A 243 6.07 20.39 -11.69
N PRO A 244 7.28 20.13 -12.22
CA PRO A 244 7.48 19.95 -13.66
C PRO A 244 6.77 18.70 -14.19
N VAL A 245 6.58 17.66 -13.37
CA VAL A 245 5.81 16.47 -13.74
C VAL A 245 4.35 16.82 -14.04
N TRP A 246 3.68 17.54 -13.13
CA TRP A 246 2.29 17.95 -13.33
C TRP A 246 2.14 18.96 -14.46
N SER A 247 3.09 19.90 -14.61
CA SER A 247 3.07 20.84 -15.72
C SER A 247 3.21 20.14 -17.07
N GLN A 248 4.05 19.12 -17.16
CA GLN A 248 4.18 18.32 -18.38
C GLN A 248 2.95 17.44 -18.62
N PHE A 249 2.37 16.84 -17.57
CA PHE A 249 1.13 16.06 -17.71
C PHE A 249 -0.03 16.93 -18.21
N TRP A 250 -0.14 18.18 -17.74
CA TRP A 250 -1.13 19.14 -18.24
C TRP A 250 -1.01 19.33 -19.77
N GLN A 251 0.22 19.41 -20.29
CA GLN A 251 0.50 19.64 -21.72
C GLN A 251 0.36 18.38 -22.58
N ARG A 252 0.88 17.23 -22.10
CA ARG A 252 1.02 16.00 -22.91
C ARG A 252 -0.04 14.94 -22.62
N GLN A 253 -0.70 15.00 -21.46
CA GLN A 253 -1.63 13.97 -20.97
C GLN A 253 -1.02 12.56 -20.95
N ASP A 254 0.29 12.46 -20.66
CA ASP A 254 1.00 11.19 -20.57
C ASP A 254 0.79 10.55 -19.19
N SER A 255 -0.24 9.71 -19.07
CA SER A 255 -0.58 9.00 -17.83
C SER A 255 0.53 8.07 -17.36
N VAL A 256 1.32 7.49 -18.27
CA VAL A 256 2.40 6.56 -17.94
C VAL A 256 3.51 7.28 -17.21
N LEU A 257 3.90 8.43 -17.72
CA LEU A 257 4.93 9.25 -17.10
C LEU A 257 4.47 9.80 -15.75
N LEU A 258 3.25 10.35 -15.67
CA LEU A 258 2.69 10.86 -14.42
C LEU A 258 2.62 9.75 -13.36
N THR A 259 2.10 8.58 -13.72
CA THR A 259 1.95 7.46 -12.77
C THR A 259 3.30 6.97 -12.29
N THR A 260 4.29 6.87 -13.19
CA THR A 260 5.67 6.52 -12.80
C THR A 260 6.24 7.54 -11.83
N ALA A 261 6.05 8.84 -12.07
CA ALA A 261 6.52 9.90 -11.19
C ALA A 261 5.82 9.89 -9.82
N LEU A 262 4.50 9.66 -9.77
CA LEU A 262 3.76 9.51 -8.52
C LEU A 262 4.25 8.30 -7.70
N ILE A 263 4.55 7.17 -8.35
CA ILE A 263 5.18 5.99 -7.70
C ILE A 263 6.57 6.34 -7.16
N VAL A 264 7.39 7.08 -7.91
CA VAL A 264 8.70 7.51 -7.41
C VAL A 264 8.52 8.42 -6.19
N ASN A 265 7.63 9.41 -6.28
CA ASN A 265 7.38 10.38 -5.23
C ASN A 265 6.83 9.74 -3.95
N GLU A 266 5.78 8.91 -4.03
CA GLU A 266 5.19 8.27 -2.85
C GLU A 266 6.21 7.42 -2.07
N GLN A 267 7.10 6.72 -2.79
CA GLN A 267 8.06 5.80 -2.17
C GLN A 267 9.20 6.55 -1.47
N HIS A 268 9.57 7.73 -1.97
CA HIS A 268 10.52 8.62 -1.28
C HIS A 268 9.87 9.35 -0.11
N VAL A 269 8.61 9.79 -0.24
CA VAL A 269 7.84 10.46 0.83
C VAL A 269 7.78 9.60 2.10
N ILE A 270 7.58 8.29 1.97
CA ILE A 270 7.52 7.39 3.14
C ILE A 270 8.89 6.93 3.65
N GLU A 271 9.96 7.09 2.87
CA GLU A 271 11.26 6.47 3.12
C GLU A 271 11.85 6.92 4.46
N LYS A 272 12.13 8.22 4.61
CA LYS A 272 12.72 8.76 5.84
C LYS A 272 11.80 8.65 7.06
N PRO A 273 10.53 9.12 7.02
CA PRO A 273 9.70 9.19 8.23
C PRO A 273 9.20 7.83 8.72
N LEU A 274 9.06 6.82 7.85
CA LEU A 274 8.44 5.55 8.21
C LEU A 274 9.37 4.36 8.01
N VAL A 275 9.93 4.17 6.81
CA VAL A 275 10.78 3.01 6.51
C VAL A 275 12.11 3.07 7.27
N GLN A 276 12.72 4.25 7.32
CA GLN A 276 13.98 4.49 8.01
C GLN A 276 13.81 4.85 9.48
N SER A 277 12.58 4.95 9.98
CA SER A 277 12.29 5.21 11.39
C SER A 277 12.87 4.14 12.30
N GLU A 278 13.67 4.55 13.28
CA GLU A 278 14.22 3.62 14.28
C GLU A 278 13.11 2.92 15.09
N TYR A 279 11.99 3.62 15.32
CA TYR A 279 10.82 3.04 15.96
C TYR A 279 10.27 1.86 15.15
N PHE A 280 9.96 2.05 13.87
CA PHE A 280 9.37 0.97 13.05
C PHE A 280 10.37 -0.12 12.71
N LYS A 281 11.66 0.21 12.56
CA LYS A 281 12.73 -0.78 12.45
C LYS A 281 12.76 -1.71 13.66
N ALA A 282 12.77 -1.15 14.87
CA ALA A 282 12.83 -1.93 16.11
C ALA A 282 11.56 -2.73 16.39
N HIS A 283 10.38 -2.16 16.11
CA HIS A 283 9.10 -2.75 16.53
C HIS A 283 8.43 -3.62 15.47
N VAL A 284 8.80 -3.45 14.19
CA VAL A 284 8.19 -4.18 13.06
C VAL A 284 9.25 -4.71 12.10
N LEU A 285 9.97 -3.86 11.37
CA LEU A 285 10.71 -4.26 10.16
C LEU A 285 11.88 -5.22 10.41
N LYS A 286 12.53 -5.15 11.58
CA LYS A 286 13.63 -6.07 11.96
C LYS A 286 13.16 -7.25 12.81
N LYS A 287 11.88 -7.35 13.18
CA LYS A 287 11.39 -8.48 13.98
C LYS A 287 11.32 -9.75 13.13
N ALA A 288 11.69 -10.88 13.74
CA ALA A 288 11.55 -12.19 13.11
C ALA A 288 10.11 -12.46 12.64
N SER A 289 9.10 -11.92 13.35
CA SER A 289 7.68 -12.00 12.95
C SER A 289 7.38 -11.32 11.62
N PHE A 290 8.04 -10.20 11.32
CA PHE A 290 7.93 -9.51 10.02
C PHE A 290 8.75 -10.24 8.95
N LEU A 291 9.94 -10.74 9.29
CA LEU A 291 10.75 -11.55 8.36
C LEU A 291 10.08 -12.89 7.99
N LEU A 292 9.25 -13.45 8.87
CA LEU A 292 8.42 -14.64 8.59
C LEU A 292 7.34 -14.36 7.53
N GLN A 293 6.99 -13.11 7.25
CA GLN A 293 6.04 -12.74 6.18
C GLN A 293 6.59 -13.01 4.78
N ILE A 294 7.91 -13.00 4.62
CA ILE A 294 8.59 -13.23 3.34
C ILE A 294 8.42 -14.68 2.86
N PRO A 295 8.77 -15.73 3.65
CA PRO A 295 8.52 -17.12 3.24
C PRO A 295 7.04 -17.49 3.22
N LEU A 296 6.19 -16.79 3.98
CA LEU A 296 4.73 -16.95 3.96
C LEU A 296 4.04 -16.15 2.85
N GLN A 297 4.78 -15.30 2.12
CA GLN A 297 4.29 -14.44 1.03
C GLN A 297 3.08 -13.57 1.40
N THR A 298 3.01 -13.09 2.64
CA THR A 298 1.91 -12.21 3.05
C THR A 298 2.06 -10.80 2.53
N ASN A 299 3.23 -10.44 1.96
CA ASN A 299 3.49 -9.18 1.26
C ASN A 299 3.09 -9.24 -0.23
N THR A 300 2.02 -9.98 -0.52
CA THR A 300 1.47 -10.10 -1.88
C THR A 300 0.49 -8.96 -2.12
N VAL A 301 0.64 -8.26 -3.25
CA VAL A 301 -0.37 -7.31 -3.74
C VAL A 301 -1.08 -7.94 -4.92
N VAL A 302 -2.41 -8.03 -4.83
CA VAL A 302 -3.26 -8.66 -5.84
C VAL A 302 -4.16 -7.65 -6.54
N LEU A 303 -4.35 -7.86 -7.84
CA LEU A 303 -5.28 -7.17 -8.73
C LEU A 303 -6.33 -8.22 -9.16
N PRO A 304 -7.57 -8.13 -8.65
CA PRO A 304 -8.60 -9.11 -8.97
C PRO A 304 -9.14 -8.84 -10.36
N TYR A 305 -9.02 -9.82 -11.25
CA TYR A 305 -9.53 -9.74 -12.62
C TYR A 305 -10.57 -10.81 -12.96
N GLY A 306 -10.86 -11.70 -12.02
CA GLY A 306 -12.08 -12.53 -12.03
C GLY A 306 -13.24 -11.77 -11.37
N SER A 307 -14.47 -12.05 -11.80
CA SER A 307 -15.68 -11.47 -11.18
C SER A 307 -16.22 -12.44 -10.11
N PRO A 308 -16.10 -12.12 -8.80
CA PRO A 308 -16.74 -12.91 -7.74
C PRO A 308 -18.28 -12.78 -7.73
N LEU A 309 -18.84 -11.89 -8.56
CA LEU A 309 -20.28 -11.69 -8.73
C LEU A 309 -20.89 -12.55 -9.83
N ASP A 310 -20.06 -13.11 -10.72
CA ASP A 310 -20.55 -14.03 -11.74
C ASP A 310 -20.85 -15.35 -11.05
N ALA A 311 -22.06 -15.88 -11.21
CA ALA A 311 -22.43 -17.18 -10.63
C ALA A 311 -21.50 -18.27 -11.20
N GLY A 312 -20.56 -18.73 -10.37
CA GLY A 312 -19.50 -19.67 -10.79
C GLY A 312 -18.17 -19.01 -11.22
N GLY A 313 -18.01 -17.70 -11.06
CA GLY A 313 -16.76 -17.01 -11.34
C GLY A 313 -15.64 -17.44 -10.38
N GLU A 314 -14.57 -18.00 -10.93
CA GLU A 314 -13.38 -18.36 -10.15
C GLU A 314 -12.64 -17.08 -9.69
N MET A 315 -12.04 -17.14 -8.50
CA MET A 315 -11.12 -16.09 -8.06
C MET A 315 -9.91 -16.08 -9.00
N MET A 316 -9.69 -14.97 -9.71
CA MET A 316 -8.53 -14.79 -10.57
C MET A 316 -7.78 -13.54 -10.16
N LEU A 317 -6.50 -13.71 -9.80
CA LEU A 317 -5.65 -12.68 -9.21
C LEU A 317 -4.39 -12.52 -10.04
N ALA A 318 -4.18 -11.31 -10.56
CA ALA A 318 -2.90 -10.87 -11.06
C ALA A 318 -2.14 -10.17 -9.93
N GLY A 319 -0.82 -10.01 -10.01
CA GLY A 319 -0.07 -9.25 -9.03
C GLY A 319 1.30 -9.83 -8.75
N LEU A 320 1.89 -9.38 -7.63
CA LEU A 320 3.29 -9.61 -7.32
C LEU A 320 3.51 -9.79 -5.82
N VAL A 321 4.63 -10.43 -5.48
CA VAL A 321 5.11 -10.57 -4.10
C VAL A 321 6.30 -9.63 -3.91
N LEU A 322 6.24 -8.77 -2.89
CA LEU A 322 7.36 -7.91 -2.52
C LEU A 322 8.29 -8.65 -1.55
N GLU A 323 9.58 -8.70 -1.86
CA GLU A 323 10.55 -9.48 -1.07
C GLU A 323 11.20 -8.62 0.02
N ARG A 324 11.72 -7.43 -0.33
CA ARG A 324 12.43 -6.54 0.60
C ARG A 324 11.79 -5.16 0.62
N PHE A 325 10.81 -5.02 1.51
CA PHE A 325 10.15 -3.72 1.74
C PHE A 325 11.11 -2.61 2.17
N SER A 326 12.26 -2.92 2.78
CA SER A 326 13.25 -1.91 3.18
C SER A 326 13.98 -1.25 2.00
N GLU A 327 13.98 -1.87 0.82
CA GLU A 327 14.72 -1.38 -0.35
C GLU A 327 13.86 -0.43 -1.20
N LEU A 328 14.24 0.85 -1.25
CA LEU A 328 13.52 1.88 -1.99
C LEU A 328 13.35 1.55 -3.48
N SER A 329 14.43 1.13 -4.13
CA SER A 329 14.42 0.80 -5.57
C SER A 329 13.51 -0.39 -5.88
N GLU A 330 13.45 -1.39 -4.98
CA GLU A 330 12.56 -2.52 -5.13
C GLU A 330 11.09 -2.10 -5.04
N ARG A 331 10.74 -1.24 -4.07
CA ARG A 331 9.36 -0.75 -3.95
C ARG A 331 8.92 0.06 -5.16
N ILE A 332 9.80 0.91 -5.70
CA ILE A 332 9.52 1.69 -6.92
C ILE A 332 9.30 0.77 -8.13
N GLU A 333 10.21 -0.18 -8.37
CA GLU A 333 10.06 -1.14 -9.48
C GLU A 333 8.86 -2.07 -9.28
N PHE A 334 8.53 -2.43 -8.05
CA PHE A 334 7.33 -3.20 -7.71
C PHE A 334 6.06 -2.44 -8.10
N GLY A 335 5.93 -1.16 -7.70
CA GLY A 335 4.80 -0.32 -8.10
C GLY A 335 4.69 -0.17 -9.62
N LYS A 336 5.81 0.04 -10.30
CA LYS A 336 5.87 0.12 -11.77
C LYS A 336 5.40 -1.17 -12.44
N ARG A 337 5.81 -2.35 -11.96
CA ARG A 337 5.38 -3.63 -12.54
C ARG A 337 3.90 -3.91 -12.29
N LEU A 338 3.37 -3.57 -11.11
CA LEU A 338 1.91 -3.62 -10.87
C LEU A 338 1.15 -2.72 -11.83
N TYR A 339 1.66 -1.51 -12.07
CA TYR A 339 1.09 -0.60 -13.04
C TYR A 339 1.15 -1.17 -14.46
N ALA A 340 2.30 -1.73 -14.89
CA ALA A 340 2.46 -2.39 -16.18
C ALA A 340 1.45 -3.52 -16.40
N ILE A 341 1.21 -4.36 -15.38
CA ILE A 341 0.16 -5.39 -15.41
C ILE A 341 -1.21 -4.74 -15.60
N LEU A 342 -1.55 -3.74 -14.77
CA LEU A 342 -2.86 -3.12 -14.75
C LEU A 342 -3.23 -2.50 -16.10
N ILE A 343 -2.35 -1.71 -16.70
CA ILE A 343 -2.65 -0.99 -17.95
C ILE A 343 -2.23 -1.73 -19.22
N GLY A 344 -1.26 -2.64 -19.12
CA GLY A 344 -0.72 -3.37 -20.25
C GLY A 344 -1.53 -4.60 -20.62
N VAL A 345 -2.24 -5.23 -19.68
CA VAL A 345 -2.97 -6.48 -19.92
C VAL A 345 -4.49 -6.19 -19.99
N PRO A 346 -5.11 -6.17 -21.18
CA PRO A 346 -6.52 -5.77 -21.35
C PRO A 346 -7.51 -6.58 -20.51
N GLU A 347 -7.31 -7.89 -20.41
CA GLU A 347 -8.13 -8.81 -19.62
C GLU A 347 -8.08 -8.47 -18.13
N VAL A 348 -6.88 -8.15 -17.62
CA VAL A 348 -6.69 -7.72 -16.24
C VAL A 348 -7.41 -6.40 -16.00
N MET A 349 -7.19 -5.39 -16.86
CA MET A 349 -7.89 -4.11 -16.75
C MET A 349 -9.41 -4.26 -16.76
N LYS A 350 -9.95 -5.04 -17.71
CA LYS A 350 -11.39 -5.29 -17.83
C LYS A 350 -11.96 -5.95 -16.58
N GLY A 351 -11.28 -6.98 -16.07
CA GLY A 351 -11.68 -7.71 -14.87
C GLY A 351 -11.61 -6.83 -13.62
N VAL A 352 -10.53 -6.09 -13.46
CA VAL A 352 -10.35 -5.11 -12.37
C VAL A 352 -11.48 -4.09 -12.38
N MET A 353 -11.84 -3.55 -13.55
CA MET A 353 -12.93 -2.59 -13.65
C MET A 353 -14.30 -3.19 -13.33
N ALA A 354 -14.53 -4.46 -13.67
CA ALA A 354 -15.73 -5.18 -13.23
C ALA A 354 -15.75 -5.35 -11.71
N PHE A 355 -14.63 -5.78 -11.12
CA PHE A 355 -14.48 -5.93 -9.67
C PHE A 355 -14.70 -4.61 -8.92
N VAL A 356 -14.03 -3.54 -9.32
CA VAL A 356 -14.09 -2.22 -8.66
C VAL A 356 -15.51 -1.61 -8.72
N ARG A 357 -16.28 -1.92 -9.76
CA ARG A 357 -17.70 -1.52 -9.87
C ARG A 357 -18.60 -2.36 -8.98
N GLY A 358 -18.34 -3.66 -8.91
CA GLY A 358 -19.22 -4.62 -8.25
C GLY A 358 -18.98 -4.81 -6.75
N VAL A 359 -17.76 -4.55 -6.28
CA VAL A 359 -17.34 -4.87 -4.91
C VAL A 359 -16.96 -3.61 -4.14
N HIS A 360 -17.77 -3.26 -3.14
CA HIS A 360 -17.43 -2.19 -2.20
C HIS A 360 -16.27 -2.60 -1.29
N HIS A 361 -15.33 -1.68 -1.06
CA HIS A 361 -14.21 -1.93 -0.16
C HIS A 361 -14.64 -1.77 1.29
N THR A 362 -14.42 -2.81 2.08
CA THR A 362 -14.69 -2.84 3.53
C THR A 362 -13.41 -2.99 4.36
N GLY A 363 -12.28 -3.21 3.69
CA GLY A 363 -11.05 -3.65 4.34
C GLY A 363 -11.02 -5.14 4.65
N SER A 364 -12.06 -5.92 4.35
CA SER A 364 -12.07 -7.37 4.60
C SER A 364 -11.54 -8.16 3.40
N ARG A 365 -10.89 -9.31 3.64
CA ARG A 365 -10.61 -10.30 2.59
C ARG A 365 -11.86 -10.89 1.96
N ALA A 366 -13.00 -10.83 2.64
CA ALA A 366 -14.28 -11.28 2.09
C ALA A 366 -14.68 -10.48 0.83
N ASP A 367 -14.10 -9.29 0.62
CA ASP A 367 -14.27 -8.52 -0.62
C ASP A 367 -13.70 -9.27 -1.83
N TYR A 368 -12.61 -10.02 -1.64
CA TYR A 368 -11.92 -10.76 -2.70
C TYR A 368 -12.37 -12.21 -2.79
N ALA A 369 -12.54 -12.86 -1.63
CA ALA A 369 -12.81 -14.29 -1.54
C ALA A 369 -13.94 -14.59 -0.54
N PRO A 370 -15.19 -14.20 -0.86
CA PRO A 370 -16.33 -14.42 0.03
C PRO A 370 -16.65 -15.90 0.26
N HIS A 371 -16.12 -16.81 -0.57
CA HIS A 371 -16.21 -18.25 -0.39
C HIS A 371 -15.26 -18.78 0.70
N LEU A 372 -14.16 -18.08 1.00
CA LEU A 372 -13.17 -18.46 2.02
C LEU A 372 -13.31 -17.67 3.32
N PHE A 373 -13.73 -16.40 3.24
CA PHE A 373 -13.72 -15.47 4.37
C PHE A 373 -15.13 -14.99 4.76
N THR A 374 -15.29 -14.69 6.04
CA THR A 374 -16.46 -14.05 6.64
C THR A 374 -16.06 -12.79 7.40
N ARG A 375 -16.92 -11.77 7.37
CA ARG A 375 -16.73 -10.51 8.11
C ARG A 375 -17.13 -10.62 9.58
N GLU A 376 -18.06 -11.51 9.87
CA GLU A 376 -18.60 -11.71 11.20
C GLU A 376 -18.10 -13.02 11.81
N ARG A 377 -17.86 -13.01 13.12
CA ARG A 377 -17.60 -14.24 13.88
C ARG A 377 -18.87 -15.07 13.93
N SER A 378 -18.79 -16.32 13.46
CA SER A 378 -19.89 -17.27 13.62
C SER A 378 -20.14 -17.53 15.11
N SER A 379 -21.40 -17.35 15.55
CA SER A 379 -21.84 -17.68 16.89
C SER A 379 -21.60 -19.18 17.16
N GLY A 380 -20.77 -19.49 18.16
CA GLY A 380 -20.44 -20.89 18.52
C GLY A 380 -18.98 -21.30 18.30
N GLN A 381 -18.11 -20.44 17.78
CA GLN A 381 -16.66 -20.66 17.81
C GLN A 381 -16.11 -20.46 19.24
N GLY A 382 -16.38 -21.44 20.12
CA GLY A 382 -15.63 -21.59 21.37
C GLY A 382 -14.16 -21.92 21.09
N LYS A 383 -13.31 -21.87 22.12
CA LYS A 383 -11.87 -22.23 22.11
C LYS A 383 -11.63 -23.73 21.79
N ALA A 384 -12.20 -24.26 20.72
CA ALA A 384 -11.88 -25.59 20.22
C ALA A 384 -10.45 -25.59 19.65
N SER A 385 -9.85 -26.76 19.60
CA SER A 385 -8.58 -26.97 18.89
C SER A 385 -8.71 -26.45 17.46
N PHE A 386 -7.83 -25.54 17.04
CA PHE A 386 -7.77 -25.05 15.67
C PHE A 386 -7.60 -26.24 14.73
N GLN A 387 -8.53 -26.37 13.80
CA GLN A 387 -8.52 -27.39 12.75
C GLN A 387 -8.14 -26.70 11.45
N GLU A 388 -7.44 -27.44 10.60
CA GLU A 388 -7.22 -27.07 9.20
C GLU A 388 -8.58 -26.85 8.53
N ARG A 389 -8.69 -25.76 7.76
CA ARG A 389 -9.90 -25.35 7.06
C ARG A 389 -9.69 -25.22 5.56
N LEU A 390 -8.46 -25.08 5.09
CA LEU A 390 -8.14 -24.82 3.69
C LEU A 390 -7.50 -26.04 3.01
N GLU A 391 -7.86 -26.26 1.75
CA GLU A 391 -7.13 -27.10 0.81
C GLU A 391 -6.96 -26.32 -0.49
N GLY A 392 -5.77 -25.74 -0.70
CA GLY A 392 -5.53 -24.85 -1.85
C GLY A 392 -6.44 -23.62 -1.79
N CYS A 393 -7.24 -23.38 -2.83
CA CYS A 393 -8.15 -22.25 -2.90
C CYS A 393 -9.58 -22.57 -2.41
N SER A 394 -9.77 -23.63 -1.61
CA SER A 394 -11.10 -24.08 -1.18
C SER A 394 -11.14 -24.40 0.30
N LEU A 395 -12.34 -24.34 0.89
CA LEU A 395 -12.58 -24.85 2.23
C LEU A 395 -12.69 -26.37 2.20
N LEU A 396 -12.21 -27.03 3.26
CA LEU A 396 -12.46 -28.44 3.50
C LEU A 396 -13.95 -28.68 3.80
N ASP A 397 -14.45 -29.87 3.47
CA ASP A 397 -15.85 -30.23 3.71
C ASP A 397 -16.24 -30.05 5.19
N GLY A 398 -17.25 -29.21 5.42
CA GLY A 398 -17.74 -28.87 6.76
C GLY A 398 -16.89 -27.85 7.53
N ALA A 399 -15.84 -27.29 6.93
CA ALA A 399 -15.06 -26.21 7.52
C ALA A 399 -15.81 -24.87 7.46
N ASN A 400 -15.70 -24.09 8.54
CA ASN A 400 -16.21 -22.73 8.57
C ASN A 400 -15.25 -21.77 7.85
N LYS A 401 -15.79 -20.71 7.27
CA LYS A 401 -15.01 -19.59 6.71
C LYS A 401 -14.05 -18.98 7.74
N LEU A 402 -12.95 -18.43 7.26
CA LEU A 402 -11.98 -17.70 8.07
C LEU A 402 -12.50 -16.29 8.39
N LEU A 403 -12.32 -15.84 9.63
CA LEU A 403 -12.64 -14.46 9.98
C LEU A 403 -11.62 -13.50 9.34
N SER A 404 -12.14 -12.51 8.61
CA SER A 404 -11.45 -11.27 8.23
C SER A 404 -12.47 -10.14 8.40
N PRO A 405 -12.46 -9.43 9.54
CA PRO A 405 -13.48 -8.44 9.86
C PRO A 405 -13.44 -7.24 8.91
N GLU A 406 -14.47 -6.39 8.96
CA GLU A 406 -14.39 -5.05 8.35
C GLU A 406 -13.44 -4.16 9.16
N LEU A 407 -12.89 -3.11 8.54
CA LEU A 407 -11.90 -2.23 9.19
C LEU A 407 -12.42 -1.63 10.49
N SER A 408 -13.64 -1.09 10.49
CA SER A 408 -14.26 -0.45 11.65
C SER A 408 -14.54 -1.42 12.82
N ALA A 409 -14.67 -2.71 12.53
CA ALA A 409 -14.82 -3.75 13.55
C ALA A 409 -13.46 -4.25 14.06
N ALA A 410 -12.39 -4.06 13.30
CA ALA A 410 -11.04 -4.50 13.62
C ALA A 410 -10.25 -3.46 14.41
N TRP A 411 -10.39 -2.19 14.04
CA TRP A 411 -9.57 -1.09 14.52
C TRP A 411 -10.37 0.21 14.58
N GLU A 412 -10.12 1.00 15.62
CA GLU A 412 -10.61 2.37 15.70
C GLU A 412 -9.85 3.28 14.72
N ASP A 413 -10.50 4.37 14.31
CA ASP A 413 -9.84 5.40 13.50
C ASP A 413 -8.67 6.00 14.29
N MET A 414 -7.52 6.11 13.63
CA MET A 414 -6.31 6.67 14.23
C MET A 414 -6.13 8.11 13.76
N PRO A 415 -5.98 9.09 14.67
CA PRO A 415 -5.61 10.44 14.27
C PRO A 415 -4.32 10.41 13.46
N PHE A 416 -4.33 11.08 12.30
CA PHE A 416 -3.16 11.23 11.47
C PHE A 416 -2.45 12.55 11.81
N GLU A 417 -1.23 12.42 12.31
CA GLU A 417 -0.32 13.55 12.50
C GLU A 417 0.78 13.46 11.42
N PRO A 418 0.78 14.37 10.43
CA PRO A 418 1.81 14.35 9.41
C PRO A 418 3.19 14.65 10.05
N PRO A 419 4.24 13.90 9.68
CA PRO A 419 5.60 14.24 10.12
C PRO A 419 6.00 15.61 9.54
N ALA A 420 7.01 16.23 10.16
CA ALA A 420 7.62 17.43 9.60
C ALA A 420 8.05 17.16 8.14
N ARG A 421 7.56 18.01 7.23
CA ARG A 421 7.82 17.85 5.79
C ARG A 421 9.18 18.41 5.42
N GLU A 422 10.03 17.54 4.91
CA GLU A 422 11.27 17.89 4.22
C GLU A 422 11.13 17.46 2.77
N ASP A 423 11.56 18.30 1.82
CA ASP A 423 11.59 17.90 0.42
C ASP A 423 12.67 16.83 0.21
N TRP A 424 12.25 15.65 -0.23
CA TRP A 424 13.13 14.51 -0.44
C TRP A 424 13.96 14.63 -1.72
N PHE A 425 13.52 15.44 -2.69
CA PHE A 425 14.17 15.52 -3.99
C PHE A 425 15.52 16.21 -3.83
N GLU A 426 16.61 15.59 -4.25
CA GLU A 426 17.96 16.17 -4.18
C GLU A 426 18.41 16.65 -5.57
N HIS A 427 18.58 15.72 -6.52
CA HIS A 427 19.00 15.98 -7.89
C HIS A 427 18.37 14.98 -8.87
N LYS A 428 18.29 15.38 -10.15
CA LYS A 428 17.61 14.61 -11.21
C LYS A 428 18.14 13.19 -11.42
N ASP A 429 19.45 12.99 -11.27
CA ASP A 429 20.07 11.70 -11.56
C ASP A 429 19.72 10.62 -10.52
N ALA A 430 19.26 11.02 -9.33
CA ALA A 430 18.76 10.08 -8.30
C ALA A 430 17.48 9.36 -8.74
N VAL A 431 16.69 9.93 -9.66
CA VAL A 431 15.39 9.38 -10.08
C VAL A 431 15.32 9.03 -11.56
N ARG A 432 16.22 9.55 -12.40
CA ARG A 432 16.22 9.38 -13.87
C ARG A 432 16.10 7.93 -14.31
N THR A 433 16.79 7.02 -13.63
CA THR A 433 16.83 5.59 -13.98
C THR A 433 15.46 4.92 -13.91
N TYR A 434 14.57 5.38 -13.03
CA TYR A 434 13.21 4.83 -12.89
C TYR A 434 12.32 5.13 -14.11
N PHE A 435 12.72 6.05 -14.99
CA PHE A 435 11.98 6.42 -16.19
C PHE A 435 12.47 5.72 -17.47
N ALA A 436 13.40 4.76 -17.35
CA ALA A 436 13.97 4.06 -18.50
C ALA A 436 12.97 3.08 -19.15
N ALA A 437 12.19 2.35 -18.34
CA ALA A 437 11.28 1.33 -18.83
C ALA A 437 10.13 1.07 -17.85
N LEU A 438 9.03 0.54 -18.38
CA LEU A 438 7.88 0.03 -17.63
C LEU A 438 7.70 -1.47 -17.94
N PRO A 439 8.48 -2.37 -17.30
CA PRO A 439 8.52 -3.77 -17.69
C PRO A 439 7.29 -4.54 -17.20
N LEU A 440 6.67 -5.30 -18.09
CA LEU A 440 5.71 -6.35 -17.72
C LEU A 440 6.51 -7.55 -17.15
N PRO A 441 6.17 -8.07 -15.97
CA PRO A 441 6.86 -9.21 -15.38
C PRO A 441 6.51 -10.54 -16.07
N ASP A 442 7.44 -11.49 -16.07
CA ASP A 442 7.27 -12.82 -16.69
C ASP A 442 6.14 -13.66 -16.06
N ILE A 443 5.89 -13.47 -14.76
CA ILE A 443 4.86 -14.19 -14.00
C ILE A 443 4.11 -13.16 -13.17
N PHE A 444 2.81 -13.04 -13.43
CA PHE A 444 1.91 -12.16 -12.69
C PHE A 444 0.55 -12.77 -12.40
N GLU A 445 0.16 -13.89 -13.02
CA GLU A 445 -0.95 -14.70 -12.53
C GLU A 445 -0.51 -15.38 -11.22
N ILE A 446 -1.20 -15.09 -10.12
CA ILE A 446 -0.78 -15.48 -8.77
C ILE A 446 -1.90 -16.04 -7.92
N THR A 447 -3.04 -16.41 -8.50
CA THR A 447 -4.19 -16.99 -7.76
C THR A 447 -3.75 -18.15 -6.89
N PHE A 448 -3.08 -19.13 -7.49
CA PHE A 448 -2.63 -20.31 -6.77
C PHE A 448 -1.61 -19.96 -5.69
N GLU A 449 -0.64 -19.07 -5.99
CA GLU A 449 0.39 -18.68 -5.04
C GLU A 449 -0.22 -17.96 -3.83
N HIS A 450 -1.20 -17.09 -4.06
CA HIS A 450 -1.96 -16.40 -3.04
C HIS A 450 -2.71 -17.38 -2.12
N CYS A 451 -3.41 -18.37 -2.68
CA CYS A 451 -4.06 -19.40 -1.87
C CYS A 451 -3.04 -20.22 -1.07
N MET A 452 -1.91 -20.58 -1.67
CA MET A 452 -0.87 -21.33 -0.99
C MET A 452 -0.26 -20.55 0.18
N ALA A 453 -0.17 -19.23 0.09
CA ALA A 453 0.23 -18.38 1.23
C ALA A 453 -0.72 -18.55 2.43
N LEU A 454 -2.04 -18.60 2.21
CA LEU A 454 -3.03 -18.86 3.25
C LEU A 454 -2.89 -20.27 3.85
N ASN A 455 -2.66 -21.28 3.01
CA ASN A 455 -2.42 -22.66 3.49
C ASN A 455 -1.14 -22.74 4.34
N LYS A 456 -0.06 -22.04 3.95
CA LYS A 456 1.19 -21.96 4.72
C LYS A 456 0.97 -21.26 6.07
N LEU A 457 0.16 -20.20 6.11
CA LEU A 457 -0.23 -19.52 7.36
C LEU A 457 -0.99 -20.46 8.30
N GLU A 458 -1.98 -21.18 7.78
CA GLU A 458 -2.73 -22.17 8.55
C GLU A 458 -1.83 -23.28 9.10
N LEU A 459 -0.91 -23.79 8.28
CA LEU A 459 0.09 -24.77 8.73
C LEU A 459 1.01 -24.22 9.83
N ALA A 460 1.42 -22.96 9.73
CA ALA A 460 2.23 -22.30 10.76
C ALA A 460 1.47 -22.21 12.10
N VAL A 461 0.17 -21.91 12.07
CA VAL A 461 -0.70 -21.90 13.26
C VAL A 461 -0.74 -23.28 13.90
N GLN A 462 -0.93 -24.34 13.10
CA GLN A 462 -0.93 -25.72 13.60
C GLN A 462 0.41 -26.09 14.23
N ALA A 463 1.53 -25.76 13.57
CA ALA A 463 2.87 -26.03 14.07
C ALA A 463 3.13 -25.31 15.40
N ARG A 464 2.78 -24.03 15.51
CA ARG A 464 2.93 -23.24 16.74
C ARG A 464 2.10 -23.82 17.89
N ARG A 465 0.86 -24.21 17.66
CA ARG A 465 0.01 -24.82 18.69
C ARG A 465 0.53 -26.19 19.14
N ARG A 466 1.10 -26.97 18.22
CA ARG A 466 1.62 -28.32 18.50
C ARG A 466 2.98 -28.32 19.20
N PHE A 467 3.88 -27.41 18.83
CA PHE A 467 5.28 -27.41 19.26
C PHE A 467 5.67 -26.21 20.13
N GLY A 468 4.93 -25.09 20.08
CA GLY A 468 5.22 -23.86 20.82
C GLY A 468 4.80 -23.88 22.29
N SER A 469 4.09 -24.92 22.76
CA SER A 469 3.67 -25.06 24.16
C SER A 469 4.77 -25.56 25.10
N HIS A 470 5.95 -25.94 24.57
CA HIS A 470 7.04 -26.51 25.38
C HIS A 470 7.98 -25.47 26.04
N THR A 471 7.78 -24.17 25.80
CA THR A 471 8.68 -23.11 26.31
C THR A 471 8.20 -22.39 27.58
N LYS A 472 7.07 -22.80 28.19
CA LYS A 472 6.58 -22.26 29.48
C LYS A 472 6.59 -23.29 30.62
N ARG A 473 7.67 -24.03 30.77
CA ARG A 473 8.04 -24.67 32.04
C ARG A 473 9.54 -24.53 32.25
N ARG A 474 9.94 -23.46 32.91
CA ARG A 474 11.11 -23.41 33.81
C ARG A 474 10.93 -22.26 34.77
#